data_AF-A0AAN6GAA3-F1
#
_entry.id   AF-A0AAN6GAA3-F1
#
_cell.length_a   1.000
_cell.length_b   1.000
_cell.length_c   1.000
_cell.angle_alpha   90.00
_cell.angle_beta   90.00
_cell.angle_gamma   90.00
#
_symmetry.space_group_name_H-M   'P 1'
#
loop_
_entity.id
_entity.type
_entity.pdbx_description
1 polymer ?
#
loop_
_entity_poly.entity_id
_entity_poly.type
_entity_poly.pdbx_seq_one_letter_code
_entity_poly.pdbx_strand_id
1 'polypeptide(L)'
;MAVSTTLTGVPSLHPTISVSIPAAHLSLPSHCRPFLLQRLPPAVFLDPYAFRLANRALVHPSVVRNLTYLGLTELERAVGWSDPEGTTRSADRFVRKLQRQRERAAAGAGSDAGETEAADLEASVRALGLEHTGVLIELQRRGIREDPALAEKVVKAIKGEQVDLDEDSSASTRATTVSIPVHARYLPPVEVGKGGVASASGGVDVQAIKEQVLDPSGRRGLYDEVKIDRPELFWACEGDMTQEEAFKQGWSFVEPHQLLPQPVYSHVSLTPPFPAFNPHYIRFLRPNPTAEDTSPLLLRLPRGDASLGPILQALTFAIVGLASLIVVLQARRVVAQVRRVERGRTSSKEE
;
A
#
# COMPACT_ATOMS: atom_id res chain seq x y z
N MET A 1 11.78 -22.39 -12.71
CA MET A 1 10.97 -22.07 -11.50
C MET A 1 10.45 -20.65 -11.67
N ALA A 2 9.19 -20.39 -11.34
CA ALA A 2 8.60 -19.05 -11.44
C ALA A 2 8.92 -18.21 -10.20
N VAL A 3 8.78 -16.89 -10.30
CA VAL A 3 8.76 -16.02 -9.12
C VAL A 3 7.48 -16.34 -8.35
N SER A 4 7.58 -16.63 -7.05
CA SER A 4 6.39 -16.85 -6.23
C SER A 4 6.20 -15.68 -5.29
N THR A 5 4.96 -15.21 -5.17
CA THR A 5 4.60 -14.10 -4.28
C THR A 5 3.50 -14.54 -3.33
N THR A 6 3.69 -14.29 -2.04
CA THR A 6 2.70 -14.56 -0.99
C THR A 6 2.44 -13.32 -0.17
N LEU A 7 1.19 -13.15 0.28
CA LEU A 7 0.79 -12.09 1.20
C LEU A 7 0.62 -12.71 2.59
N THR A 8 1.32 -12.18 3.58
CA THR A 8 1.34 -12.70 4.95
C THR A 8 0.88 -11.63 5.95
N GLY A 9 0.42 -12.07 7.12
CA GLY A 9 -0.08 -11.17 8.16
C GLY A 9 -1.45 -10.56 7.81
N VAL A 10 -2.36 -11.33 7.22
CA VAL A 10 -3.73 -10.91 6.90
C VAL A 10 -4.71 -11.66 7.83
N PRO A 11 -5.79 -11.02 8.33
CA PRO A 11 -6.15 -9.61 8.20
C PRO A 11 -5.38 -8.72 9.21
N SER A 12 -4.58 -7.78 8.70
CA SER A 12 -3.85 -6.79 9.50
C SER A 12 -3.72 -5.49 8.71
N LEU A 13 -3.49 -4.38 9.43
CA LEU A 13 -3.08 -3.11 8.83
C LEU A 13 -1.58 -3.08 8.48
N HIS A 14 -0.82 -4.12 8.82
CA HIS A 14 0.61 -4.24 8.56
C HIS A 14 0.98 -5.54 7.83
N PRO A 15 0.38 -5.85 6.66
CA PRO A 15 0.71 -7.08 5.94
C PRO A 15 2.11 -7.01 5.31
N THR A 16 2.67 -8.17 4.98
CA THR A 16 3.98 -8.27 4.31
C THR A 16 3.85 -9.08 3.04
N ILE A 17 4.29 -8.48 1.92
CA ILE A 17 4.39 -9.15 0.62
C ILE A 17 5.77 -9.83 0.57
N SER A 18 5.78 -11.15 0.51
CA SER A 18 7.00 -11.95 0.42
C SER A 18 7.19 -12.42 -1.02
N VAL A 19 8.34 -12.12 -1.60
CA VAL A 19 8.67 -12.42 -2.99
C VAL A 19 9.85 -13.36 -3.04
N SER A 20 9.65 -14.57 -3.53
CA SER A 20 10.70 -15.58 -3.68
C SER A 20 11.16 -15.64 -5.14
N ILE A 21 12.40 -15.21 -5.37
CA ILE A 21 13.02 -15.05 -6.68
C ILE A 21 14.02 -16.19 -6.91
N PRO A 22 13.82 -17.06 -7.91
CA PRO A 22 14.77 -18.10 -8.26
C PRO A 22 16.17 -17.53 -8.58
N ALA A 23 17.24 -18.21 -8.15
CA ALA A 23 18.61 -17.76 -8.39
C ALA A 23 18.94 -17.57 -9.89
N ALA A 24 18.37 -18.41 -10.75
CA ALA A 24 18.49 -18.31 -12.21
C ALA A 24 17.96 -16.98 -12.78
N HIS A 25 17.00 -16.34 -12.12
CA HIS A 25 16.47 -15.04 -12.53
C HIS A 25 17.33 -13.87 -12.06
N LEU A 26 18.41 -14.12 -11.30
CA LEU A 26 19.36 -13.12 -10.77
C LEU A 26 20.76 -13.24 -11.41
N SER A 27 20.97 -14.19 -12.33
CA SER A 27 22.27 -14.52 -12.93
C SER A 27 22.50 -13.94 -14.34
N LEU A 28 21.67 -12.99 -14.80
CA LEU A 28 21.75 -12.39 -16.13
C LEU A 28 22.99 -11.49 -16.33
N PRO A 29 23.36 -11.16 -17.60
CA PRO A 29 24.70 -10.70 -17.96
C PRO A 29 25.13 -9.39 -17.31
N SER A 30 26.45 -9.16 -17.33
CA SER A 30 27.16 -8.08 -16.62
C SER A 30 26.71 -6.65 -16.96
N HIS A 31 25.91 -6.43 -17.99
CA HIS A 31 25.39 -5.12 -18.42
C HIS A 31 23.92 -4.86 -18.01
N CYS A 32 23.24 -5.81 -17.36
CA CYS A 32 21.83 -5.68 -16.95
C CYS A 32 21.65 -5.57 -15.44
N ARG A 33 20.87 -4.64 -14.89
CA ARG A 33 20.62 -4.60 -13.43
C ARG A 33 19.22 -5.12 -13.10
N PRO A 34 19.08 -6.03 -12.10
CA PRO A 34 17.77 -6.55 -11.71
C PRO A 34 17.05 -5.56 -10.79
N PHE A 35 15.76 -5.39 -11.04
CA PHE A 35 14.88 -4.55 -10.25
C PHE A 35 13.57 -5.28 -9.97
N LEU A 36 13.00 -5.02 -8.79
CA LEU A 36 11.66 -5.43 -8.43
C LEU A 36 10.79 -4.18 -8.32
N LEU A 37 9.71 -4.12 -9.11
CA LEU A 37 8.73 -3.04 -9.07
C LEU A 37 7.50 -3.50 -8.30
N GLN A 38 7.26 -2.90 -7.13
CA GLN A 38 6.01 -3.05 -6.41
C GLN A 38 5.12 -1.83 -6.68
N ARG A 39 4.02 -2.06 -7.39
CA ARG A 39 2.93 -1.09 -7.59
C ARG A 39 1.99 -1.12 -6.39
N LEU A 40 1.68 0.04 -5.82
CA LEU A 40 0.87 0.15 -4.60
C LEU A 40 -0.37 1.02 -4.85
N PRO A 41 -1.58 0.51 -4.52
CA PRO A 41 -2.80 1.31 -4.59
C PRO A 41 -2.79 2.39 -3.49
N PRO A 42 -3.64 3.43 -3.59
CA PRO A 42 -3.68 4.55 -2.64
C PRO A 42 -3.88 4.14 -1.17
N ALA A 43 -4.61 3.05 -0.95
CA ALA A 43 -4.91 2.50 0.38
C ALA A 43 -3.68 1.84 1.05
N VAL A 44 -2.57 1.64 0.34
CA VAL A 44 -1.40 0.94 0.86
C VAL A 44 -0.14 1.75 0.59
N PHE A 45 0.78 1.77 1.54
CA PHE A 45 2.10 2.39 1.37
C PHE A 45 3.18 1.51 1.98
N LEU A 46 4.41 1.67 1.51
CA LEU A 46 5.55 0.94 2.07
C LEU A 46 6.15 1.71 3.23
N ASP A 47 6.38 1.03 4.36
CA ASP A 47 7.11 1.61 5.49
C ASP A 47 8.63 1.46 5.26
N PRO A 48 9.38 2.57 5.03
CA PRO A 48 10.82 2.52 4.82
C PRO A 48 11.59 1.90 6.00
N TYR A 49 11.14 2.13 7.22
CA TYR A 49 11.81 1.66 8.43
C TYR A 49 11.60 0.17 8.61
N ALA A 50 10.35 -0.30 8.54
CA ALA A 50 10.03 -1.72 8.58
C ALA A 50 10.73 -2.47 7.43
N PHE A 51 10.76 -1.89 6.22
CA PHE A 51 11.45 -2.49 5.07
C PHE A 51 12.94 -2.66 5.35
N ARG A 52 13.60 -1.62 5.88
CA ARG A 52 15.00 -1.72 6.26
C ARG A 52 15.22 -2.77 7.33
N LEU A 53 14.37 -2.88 8.35
CA LEU A 53 14.51 -3.86 9.42
C LEU A 53 14.32 -5.30 8.92
N ALA A 54 13.24 -5.55 8.17
CA ALA A 54 12.93 -6.87 7.61
C ALA A 54 14.05 -7.39 6.70
N ASN A 55 14.73 -6.50 5.98
CA ASN A 55 15.78 -6.84 5.03
C ASN A 55 17.22 -6.56 5.52
N ARG A 56 17.44 -6.02 6.74
CA ARG A 56 18.80 -5.72 7.29
C ARG A 56 19.42 -6.82 8.14
N ALA A 57 18.65 -7.79 8.66
CA ALA A 57 19.13 -8.55 9.83
C ALA A 57 19.08 -10.09 9.77
N LEU A 58 18.39 -10.76 8.83
CA LEU A 58 18.13 -12.21 9.00
C LEU A 58 18.46 -13.15 7.83
N VAL A 59 18.77 -12.68 6.61
CA VAL A 59 19.19 -13.58 5.50
C VAL A 59 20.15 -12.85 4.58
N HIS A 60 21.46 -13.04 4.77
CA HIS A 60 22.58 -12.55 3.96
C HIS A 60 22.60 -11.03 3.57
N PRO A 61 23.68 -10.31 3.90
CA PRO A 61 23.69 -8.84 3.97
C PRO A 61 23.62 -8.04 2.64
N SER A 62 23.12 -8.57 1.52
CA SER A 62 23.39 -7.87 0.25
C SER A 62 22.35 -7.96 -0.87
N VAL A 63 21.21 -8.64 -0.71
CA VAL A 63 20.24 -8.79 -1.82
C VAL A 63 19.65 -7.45 -2.28
N VAL A 64 19.34 -6.52 -1.39
CA VAL A 64 18.74 -5.23 -1.74
C VAL A 64 19.82 -4.15 -1.73
N ARG A 65 20.13 -3.59 -2.89
CA ARG A 65 21.15 -2.56 -3.05
C ARG A 65 20.61 -1.17 -2.84
N ASN A 66 19.43 -0.88 -3.39
CA ASN A 66 18.83 0.44 -3.34
C ASN A 66 17.30 0.34 -3.32
N LEU A 67 16.65 1.36 -2.75
CA LEU A 67 15.22 1.51 -2.68
C LEU A 67 14.86 2.90 -3.20
N THR A 68 14.09 2.96 -4.28
CA THR A 68 13.61 4.21 -4.87
C THR A 68 12.09 4.26 -4.79
N TYR A 69 11.57 5.35 -4.25
CA TYR A 69 10.14 5.61 -4.25
C TYR A 69 9.77 6.38 -5.51
N LEU A 70 8.73 5.90 -6.18
CA LEU A 70 8.21 6.47 -7.40
C LEU A 70 6.84 7.10 -7.09
N GLY A 71 6.74 8.41 -7.26
CA GLY A 71 5.55 9.20 -6.93
C GLY A 71 5.62 9.88 -5.56
N LEU A 72 4.53 10.53 -5.15
CA LEU A 72 4.46 11.30 -3.91
C LEU A 72 4.08 10.38 -2.74
N THR A 73 5.06 10.05 -1.89
CA THR A 73 4.84 9.29 -0.66
C THR A 73 4.40 10.23 0.46
N GLU A 74 3.13 10.66 0.45
CA GLU A 74 2.58 11.41 1.58
C GLU A 74 2.29 10.45 2.74
N LEU A 75 3.31 10.22 3.58
CA LEU A 75 3.21 9.45 4.83
C LEU A 75 2.36 10.17 5.89
N GLU A 76 2.25 11.50 5.81
CA GLU A 76 1.71 12.37 6.88
C GLU A 76 0.46 13.16 6.53
N ARG A 77 -0.12 13.03 5.33
CA ARG A 77 -1.38 13.75 5.04
C ARG A 77 -2.44 13.26 6.03
N ALA A 78 -3.03 14.20 6.77
CA ALA A 78 -4.03 13.94 7.80
C ALA A 78 -5.05 12.90 7.33
N VAL A 79 -5.25 11.89 8.17
CA VAL A 79 -6.06 10.69 7.95
C VAL A 79 -7.51 11.10 7.67
N GLY A 80 -7.81 11.32 6.40
CA GLY A 80 -9.11 11.68 5.89
C GLY A 80 -9.36 10.90 4.60
N TRP A 81 -10.00 9.73 4.77
CA TRP A 81 -10.69 8.96 3.74
C TRP A 81 -9.77 8.49 2.59
N SER A 82 -9.12 7.33 2.73
CA SER A 82 -8.43 6.69 1.60
C SER A 82 -9.35 5.68 0.92
N ASP A 83 -9.83 6.00 -0.27
CA ASP A 83 -10.61 5.07 -1.08
C ASP A 83 -9.73 3.90 -1.57
N PRO A 84 -10.19 2.63 -1.50
CA PRO A 84 -9.44 1.50 -2.04
C PRO A 84 -9.10 1.62 -3.54
N GLU A 85 -9.94 2.31 -4.32
CA GLU A 85 -9.80 2.54 -5.76
C GLU A 85 -9.50 4.02 -6.10
N GLY A 86 -9.44 4.92 -5.11
CA GLY A 86 -9.22 6.36 -5.31
C GLY A 86 -10.46 7.17 -5.75
N THR A 87 -11.62 6.54 -5.91
CA THR A 87 -12.79 7.13 -6.61
C THR A 87 -13.60 8.15 -5.78
N THR A 88 -13.75 7.99 -4.48
CA THR A 88 -14.57 8.88 -3.62
C THR A 88 -13.90 10.21 -3.32
N ARG A 89 -12.58 10.24 -3.10
CA ARG A 89 -11.80 11.50 -3.09
C ARG A 89 -11.91 12.23 -4.43
N SER A 90 -12.06 11.49 -5.53
CA SER A 90 -12.23 12.04 -6.88
C SER A 90 -13.55 12.79 -7.03
N ALA A 91 -14.65 12.21 -6.53
CA ALA A 91 -15.96 12.84 -6.56
C ALA A 91 -15.98 14.12 -5.73
N ASP A 92 -15.37 14.10 -4.53
CA ASP A 92 -15.37 15.26 -3.63
C ASP A 92 -14.50 16.41 -4.17
N ARG A 93 -13.33 16.11 -4.77
CA ARG A 93 -12.51 17.12 -5.47
C ARG A 93 -13.21 17.66 -6.72
N PHE A 94 -13.84 16.79 -7.50
CA PHE A 94 -14.62 17.17 -8.68
C PHE A 94 -15.79 18.09 -8.30
N VAL A 95 -16.57 17.74 -7.27
CA VAL A 95 -17.67 18.55 -6.75
C VAL A 95 -17.17 19.91 -6.25
N ARG A 96 -16.08 19.96 -5.48
CA ARG A 96 -15.49 21.23 -5.02
C ARG A 96 -14.97 22.08 -6.17
N LYS A 97 -14.43 21.45 -7.22
CA LYS A 97 -13.95 22.14 -8.42
C LYS A 97 -15.10 22.72 -9.23
N LEU A 98 -16.15 21.94 -9.46
CA LEU A 98 -17.41 22.39 -10.06
C LEU A 98 -18.07 23.52 -9.26
N GLN A 99 -18.07 23.43 -7.93
CA GLN A 99 -18.59 24.50 -7.06
C GLN A 99 -17.79 25.79 -7.24
N ARG A 100 -16.45 25.71 -7.19
CA ARG A 100 -15.58 26.88 -7.43
C ARG A 100 -15.74 27.45 -8.84
N GLN A 101 -16.02 26.62 -9.84
CA GLN A 101 -16.28 27.07 -11.21
C GLN A 101 -17.64 27.75 -11.33
N ARG A 102 -18.69 27.23 -10.69
CA ARG A 102 -19.99 27.91 -10.62
C ARG A 102 -19.87 29.25 -9.91
N GLU A 103 -19.11 29.32 -8.83
CA GLU A 103 -18.81 30.58 -8.13
C GLU A 103 -18.04 31.56 -9.02
N ARG A 104 -17.06 31.08 -9.80
CA ARG A 104 -16.29 31.92 -10.75
C ARG A 104 -17.10 32.35 -11.98
N ALA A 105 -17.93 31.47 -12.55
CA ALA A 105 -18.80 31.77 -13.67
C ALA A 105 -19.94 32.71 -13.26
N ALA A 106 -20.45 32.59 -12.03
CA ALA A 106 -21.36 33.56 -11.45
C ALA A 106 -20.68 34.92 -11.19
N ALA A 107 -19.37 34.92 -10.95
CA ALA A 107 -18.57 36.15 -10.77
C ALA A 107 -18.01 36.74 -12.08
N GLY A 108 -18.08 36.02 -13.21
CA GLY A 108 -17.50 36.45 -14.48
C GLY A 108 -18.25 35.85 -15.67
N ALA A 109 -19.16 36.62 -16.25
CA ALA A 109 -19.83 36.29 -17.50
C ALA A 109 -18.80 36.23 -18.66
N GLY A 110 -18.64 35.07 -19.28
CA GLY A 110 -17.79 34.87 -20.46
C GLY A 110 -17.78 33.42 -20.94
N SER A 111 -18.34 33.18 -22.12
CA SER A 111 -18.57 31.88 -22.74
C SER A 111 -17.28 31.28 -23.32
N ASP A 112 -16.60 30.39 -22.58
CA ASP A 112 -15.47 29.56 -23.07
C ASP A 112 -15.46 28.15 -22.43
N ALA A 113 -16.64 27.60 -22.11
CA ALA A 113 -16.78 26.46 -21.20
C ALA A 113 -16.29 25.08 -21.73
N GLY A 114 -16.05 24.95 -23.04
CA GLY A 114 -15.74 23.65 -23.68
C GLY A 114 -14.30 23.17 -23.50
N GLU A 115 -13.32 24.06 -23.52
CA GLU A 115 -11.90 23.68 -23.35
C GLU A 115 -11.54 23.43 -21.88
N THR A 116 -12.24 24.10 -20.96
CA THR A 116 -12.05 23.91 -19.52
C THR A 116 -12.46 22.53 -19.06
N GLU A 117 -13.58 21.97 -19.54
CA GLU A 117 -14.04 20.65 -19.11
C GLU A 117 -13.06 19.53 -19.48
N ALA A 118 -12.45 19.59 -20.67
CA ALA A 118 -11.45 18.62 -21.10
C ALA A 118 -10.15 18.75 -20.29
N ALA A 119 -9.64 19.96 -20.08
CA ALA A 119 -8.48 20.22 -19.24
C ALA A 119 -8.73 19.83 -17.77
N ASP A 120 -9.99 19.96 -17.31
CA ASP A 120 -10.39 19.62 -15.95
C ASP A 120 -10.56 18.13 -15.74
N LEU A 121 -11.06 17.41 -16.76
CA LEU A 121 -11.05 15.95 -16.79
C LEU A 121 -9.60 15.46 -16.77
N GLU A 122 -8.71 16.01 -17.59
CA GLU A 122 -7.30 15.63 -17.60
C GLU A 122 -6.62 15.92 -16.25
N ALA A 123 -6.87 17.08 -15.65
CA ALA A 123 -6.36 17.42 -14.32
C ALA A 123 -6.93 16.50 -13.23
N SER A 124 -8.18 16.04 -13.38
CA SER A 124 -8.82 15.11 -12.45
C SER A 124 -8.27 13.70 -12.61
N VAL A 125 -8.06 13.23 -13.84
CA VAL A 125 -7.38 11.96 -14.16
C VAL A 125 -5.95 11.98 -13.63
N ARG A 126 -5.25 13.11 -13.78
CA ARG A 126 -3.90 13.31 -13.20
C ARG A 126 -3.96 13.28 -11.67
N ALA A 127 -4.95 13.91 -11.06
CA ALA A 127 -5.13 13.90 -9.60
C ALA A 127 -5.52 12.53 -9.02
N LEU A 128 -6.22 11.71 -9.80
CA LEU A 128 -6.54 10.30 -9.52
C LEU A 128 -5.29 9.42 -9.61
N GLY A 129 -4.46 9.66 -10.64
CA GLY A 129 -3.19 8.98 -10.80
C GLY A 129 -2.25 9.25 -9.64
N LEU A 130 -2.11 10.52 -9.22
CA LEU A 130 -1.13 11.00 -8.23
C LEU A 130 -1.08 10.23 -6.88
N GLU A 131 -2.15 9.54 -6.49
CA GLU A 131 -2.20 8.77 -5.24
C GLU A 131 -1.62 7.34 -5.38
N HIS A 132 -1.55 6.80 -6.59
CA HIS A 132 -0.88 5.54 -6.85
C HIS A 132 0.63 5.72 -6.73
N THR A 133 1.30 4.79 -6.07
CA THR A 133 2.76 4.87 -5.87
C THR A 133 3.43 3.60 -6.35
N GLY A 134 4.69 3.74 -6.77
CA GLY A 134 5.55 2.62 -7.11
C GLY A 134 6.74 2.57 -6.18
N VAL A 135 7.23 1.38 -5.89
CA VAL A 135 8.50 1.18 -5.19
C VAL A 135 9.39 0.36 -6.09
N LEU A 136 10.54 0.92 -6.42
CA LEU A 136 11.57 0.27 -7.19
C LEU A 136 12.69 -0.20 -6.25
N ILE A 137 12.90 -1.52 -6.21
CA ILE A 137 13.91 -2.17 -5.38
C ILE A 137 15.02 -2.67 -6.31
N GLU A 138 16.20 -2.08 -6.22
CA GLU A 138 17.39 -2.57 -6.93
C GLU A 138 17.93 -3.80 -6.20
N LEU A 139 18.03 -4.92 -6.92
CA LEU A 139 18.55 -6.16 -6.38
C LEU A 139 20.03 -6.31 -6.73
N GLN A 140 20.80 -6.94 -5.85
CA GLN A 140 22.17 -7.33 -6.14
C GLN A 140 22.16 -8.55 -7.06
N ARG A 141 23.00 -8.49 -8.09
CA ARG A 141 23.25 -9.65 -8.94
C ARG A 141 23.92 -10.75 -8.13
N ARG A 142 23.46 -11.98 -8.30
CA ARG A 142 24.23 -13.15 -7.86
C ARG A 142 25.19 -13.52 -8.98
N GLY A 143 26.48 -13.22 -8.78
CA GLY A 143 27.51 -13.71 -9.68
C GLY A 143 27.68 -15.21 -9.50
N ILE A 144 27.74 -15.97 -10.60
CA ILE A 144 28.25 -17.37 -10.61
C ILE A 144 29.67 -17.44 -10.00
N ARG A 145 30.37 -16.29 -9.93
CA ARG A 145 31.71 -16.12 -9.37
C ARG A 145 31.87 -16.38 -7.88
N GLU A 146 30.80 -16.45 -7.09
CA GLU A 146 30.95 -16.69 -5.66
C GLU A 146 31.27 -18.16 -5.33
N ASP A 147 31.12 -19.07 -6.31
CA ASP A 147 31.53 -20.47 -6.17
C ASP A 147 32.54 -20.82 -7.29
N PRO A 148 33.86 -20.70 -7.04
CA PRO A 148 34.89 -20.89 -8.07
C PRO A 148 34.82 -22.28 -8.73
N ALA A 149 34.34 -23.28 -7.99
CA ALA A 149 34.10 -24.64 -8.49
C ALA A 149 32.98 -24.71 -9.53
N LEU A 150 31.94 -23.88 -9.41
CA LEU A 150 30.78 -23.89 -10.31
C LEU A 150 31.06 -23.08 -11.58
N ALA A 151 31.82 -21.99 -11.46
CA ALA A 151 32.32 -21.23 -12.60
C ALA A 151 33.25 -22.07 -13.50
N GLU A 152 34.14 -22.89 -12.91
CA GLU A 152 35.02 -23.78 -13.66
C GLU A 152 34.24 -24.91 -14.36
N LYS A 153 33.24 -25.50 -13.69
CA LYS A 153 32.36 -26.52 -14.28
C LYS A 153 31.52 -25.99 -15.45
N VAL A 154 30.97 -24.78 -15.34
CA VAL A 154 30.21 -24.14 -16.43
C VAL A 154 31.11 -23.81 -17.63
N VAL A 155 32.34 -23.35 -17.39
CA VAL A 155 33.31 -23.11 -18.47
C VAL A 155 33.73 -24.40 -19.17
N LYS A 156 33.89 -25.51 -18.44
CA LYS A 156 34.19 -26.84 -19.02
C LYS A 156 33.00 -27.40 -19.82
N ALA A 157 31.78 -27.23 -19.32
CA ALA A 157 30.56 -27.62 -20.06
C ALA A 157 30.37 -26.82 -21.35
N ILE A 158 30.65 -25.51 -21.35
CA ILE A 158 30.60 -24.66 -22.56
C ILE A 158 31.65 -25.09 -23.59
N LYS A 159 32.78 -25.67 -23.15
CA LYS A 159 33.81 -26.22 -24.02
C LYS A 159 33.52 -27.64 -24.52
N GLY A 160 32.36 -28.21 -24.18
CA GLY A 160 31.93 -29.52 -24.66
C GLY A 160 32.54 -30.71 -23.89
N GLU A 161 33.15 -30.48 -22.74
CA GLU A 161 33.59 -31.56 -21.85
C GLU A 161 32.39 -32.12 -21.06
N GLN A 162 32.28 -33.45 -20.96
CA GLN A 162 31.31 -34.09 -20.08
C GLN A 162 31.71 -33.84 -18.62
N VAL A 163 30.88 -33.08 -17.92
CA VAL A 163 31.05 -32.79 -16.49
C VAL A 163 29.81 -33.30 -15.76
N ASP A 164 30.00 -34.22 -14.81
CA ASP A 164 28.97 -34.60 -13.86
C ASP A 164 28.72 -33.43 -12.90
N LEU A 165 27.54 -32.83 -13.05
CA LEU A 165 27.03 -31.82 -12.14
C LEU A 165 26.39 -32.54 -10.95
N ASP A 166 27.21 -32.98 -9.99
CA ASP A 166 26.68 -33.41 -8.69
C ASP A 166 25.86 -32.26 -8.07
N GLU A 167 24.57 -32.51 -7.86
CA GLU A 167 23.53 -31.58 -7.38
C GLU A 167 23.69 -31.13 -5.91
N ASP A 168 24.87 -31.29 -5.29
CA ASP A 168 25.07 -31.06 -3.86
C ASP A 168 25.48 -29.60 -3.48
N SER A 169 25.49 -28.66 -4.44
CA SER A 169 25.66 -27.23 -4.11
C SER A 169 24.34 -26.61 -3.64
N SER A 170 23.93 -26.95 -2.42
CA SER A 170 22.72 -26.44 -1.74
C SER A 170 22.63 -24.91 -1.56
N ALA A 171 23.64 -24.14 -2.00
CA ALA A 171 23.65 -22.68 -2.05
C ALA A 171 23.21 -22.10 -3.42
N SER A 172 23.45 -22.82 -4.52
CA SER A 172 23.16 -22.39 -5.90
C SER A 172 21.66 -22.44 -6.26
N THR A 173 20.90 -23.33 -5.61
CA THR A 173 19.46 -23.52 -5.82
C THR A 173 18.55 -22.70 -4.89
N ARG A 174 19.09 -21.99 -3.90
CA ARG A 174 18.26 -21.25 -2.92
C ARG A 174 17.65 -20.01 -3.55
N ALA A 175 16.33 -19.99 -3.63
CA ALA A 175 15.57 -18.79 -3.97
C ALA A 175 15.90 -17.65 -3.01
N THR A 176 15.90 -16.44 -3.56
CA THR A 176 16.14 -15.20 -2.81
C THR A 176 14.80 -14.62 -2.39
N THR A 177 14.59 -14.44 -1.10
CA THR A 177 13.32 -13.88 -0.59
C THR A 177 13.49 -12.40 -0.27
N VAL A 178 12.62 -11.56 -0.85
CA VAL A 178 12.51 -10.13 -0.54
C VAL A 178 11.21 -9.91 0.22
N SER A 179 11.30 -9.30 1.40
CA SER A 179 10.13 -8.98 2.23
C SER A 179 9.77 -7.51 2.08
N ILE A 180 8.57 -7.23 1.61
CA ILE A 180 8.06 -5.88 1.37
C ILE A 180 6.95 -5.63 2.41
N PRO A 181 7.28 -5.12 3.61
CA PRO A 181 6.27 -4.73 4.59
C PRO A 181 5.52 -3.51 4.07
N VAL A 182 4.19 -3.61 4.08
CA VAL A 182 3.31 -2.53 3.64
C VAL A 182 2.32 -2.22 4.75
N HIS A 183 1.92 -0.96 4.82
CA HIS A 183 0.96 -0.46 5.79
C HIS A 183 -0.31 -0.04 5.06
N ALA A 184 -1.45 -0.42 5.63
CA ALA A 184 -2.75 -0.02 5.16
C ALA A 184 -3.15 1.33 5.75
N ARG A 185 -3.76 2.17 4.92
CA ARG A 185 -4.43 3.40 5.34
C ARG A 185 -5.86 3.09 5.79
N TYR A 186 -6.40 3.93 6.66
CA TYR A 186 -7.80 3.83 7.08
C TYR A 186 -8.76 4.15 5.94
N LEU A 187 -9.54 3.14 5.54
CA LEU A 187 -10.60 3.32 4.55
C LEU A 187 -11.71 4.22 5.10
N PRO A 188 -12.37 5.04 4.25
CA PRO A 188 -13.52 5.83 4.67
C PRO A 188 -14.61 4.91 5.20
N PRO A 189 -15.38 5.31 6.22
CA PRO A 189 -16.48 4.49 6.69
C PRO A 189 -17.55 4.31 5.60
N VAL A 190 -18.31 3.22 5.69
CA VAL A 190 -19.50 3.01 4.86
C VAL A 190 -20.54 4.05 5.23
N GLU A 191 -21.14 4.69 4.22
CA GLU A 191 -22.17 5.70 4.41
C GLU A 191 -23.44 5.11 5.05
N VAL A 192 -24.16 5.95 5.80
CA VAL A 192 -25.42 5.58 6.44
C VAL A 192 -26.41 5.06 5.39
N GLY A 193 -26.99 3.88 5.62
CA GLY A 193 -27.98 3.25 4.73
C GLY A 193 -27.40 2.43 3.56
N LYS A 194 -26.08 2.38 3.39
CA LYS A 194 -25.41 1.58 2.34
C LYS A 194 -24.71 0.32 2.87
N GLY A 195 -25.31 -0.33 3.88
CA GLY A 195 -24.79 -1.59 4.45
C GLY A 195 -24.23 -1.49 5.87
N GLY A 196 -24.28 -0.32 6.50
CA GLY A 196 -24.03 -0.17 7.95
C GLY A 196 -25.15 -0.76 8.83
N VAL A 197 -24.85 -1.02 10.10
CA VAL A 197 -25.74 -1.72 11.05
C VAL A 197 -26.99 -0.94 11.40
N ALA A 198 -26.91 0.39 11.40
CA ALA A 198 -28.09 1.22 11.60
C ALA A 198 -28.84 1.37 10.26
N SER A 199 -29.58 0.33 9.88
CA SER A 199 -30.68 0.49 8.92
C SER A 199 -31.69 1.46 9.53
N ALA A 200 -32.13 2.43 8.74
CA ALA A 200 -32.80 3.67 9.14
C ALA A 200 -34.18 3.52 9.86
N SER A 201 -34.57 2.33 10.32
CA SER A 201 -35.92 2.07 10.81
C SER A 201 -36.08 1.15 12.02
N GLY A 202 -35.04 0.65 12.68
CA GLY A 202 -35.28 -0.17 13.88
C GLY A 202 -34.06 -0.72 14.61
N GLY A 203 -33.74 -0.12 15.75
CA GLY A 203 -32.86 -0.70 16.78
C GLY A 203 -31.39 -0.82 16.42
N VAL A 204 -30.53 -0.89 17.45
CA VAL A 204 -29.11 -1.23 17.28
C VAL A 204 -28.98 -2.74 17.48
N ASP A 205 -28.74 -3.49 16.41
CA ASP A 205 -28.48 -4.93 16.51
C ASP A 205 -27.02 -5.17 16.95
N VAL A 206 -26.84 -5.32 18.26
CA VAL A 206 -25.52 -5.54 18.89
C VAL A 206 -24.85 -6.83 18.38
N GLN A 207 -25.65 -7.84 18.05
CA GLN A 207 -25.13 -9.11 17.55
C GLN A 207 -24.61 -8.94 16.11
N ALA A 208 -25.32 -8.18 15.28
CA ALA A 208 -24.85 -7.81 13.94
C ALA A 208 -23.56 -6.97 13.98
N ILE A 209 -23.43 -6.02 14.92
CA ILE A 209 -22.17 -5.26 15.12
C ILE A 209 -21.02 -6.21 15.46
N LYS A 210 -21.27 -7.14 16.39
CA LYS A 210 -20.25 -8.11 16.82
C LYS A 210 -19.80 -9.01 15.68
N GLU A 211 -20.74 -9.52 14.89
CA GLU A 211 -20.45 -10.34 13.70
C GLU A 211 -19.68 -9.54 12.65
N GLN A 212 -20.03 -8.26 12.45
CA GLN A 212 -19.36 -7.38 11.49
C GLN A 212 -17.90 -7.08 11.82
N VAL A 213 -17.59 -6.89 13.11
CA VAL A 213 -16.23 -6.55 13.56
C VAL A 213 -15.37 -7.80 13.69
N LEU A 214 -15.94 -8.90 14.20
CA LEU A 214 -15.16 -10.10 14.56
C LEU A 214 -15.04 -11.15 13.45
N ASP A 215 -15.87 -11.10 12.41
CA ASP A 215 -15.79 -12.06 11.29
C ASP A 215 -15.33 -11.40 9.98
N PRO A 216 -14.01 -11.32 9.74
CA PRO A 216 -13.44 -10.79 8.49
C PRO A 216 -13.72 -11.65 7.25
N SER A 217 -14.17 -12.89 7.46
CA SER A 217 -14.52 -13.83 6.38
C SER A 217 -16.02 -13.92 6.13
N GLY A 218 -16.84 -13.39 7.04
CA GLY A 218 -18.28 -13.48 6.98
C GLY A 218 -18.87 -12.61 5.86
N ARG A 219 -19.97 -13.07 5.26
CA ARG A 219 -20.73 -12.31 4.25
C ARG A 219 -21.28 -10.96 4.75
N ARG A 220 -21.24 -10.75 6.07
CA ARG A 220 -21.73 -9.54 6.74
C ARG A 220 -20.62 -8.60 7.17
N GLY A 221 -19.35 -9.01 7.13
CA GLY A 221 -18.23 -8.20 7.61
C GLY A 221 -18.06 -6.89 6.84
N LEU A 222 -17.73 -5.80 7.54
CA LEU A 222 -17.39 -4.51 6.94
C LEU A 222 -15.92 -4.51 6.51
N TYR A 223 -15.63 -5.26 5.44
CA TYR A 223 -14.29 -5.36 4.87
C TYR A 223 -14.33 -5.08 3.38
N ASP A 224 -13.41 -4.25 2.91
CA ASP A 224 -13.20 -4.03 1.47
C ASP A 224 -11.99 -4.84 0.99
N GLU A 225 -12.10 -5.34 -0.25
CA GLU A 225 -11.01 -6.03 -0.92
C GLU A 225 -10.14 -5.03 -1.70
N VAL A 226 -8.97 -4.72 -1.15
CA VAL A 226 -7.95 -3.92 -1.82
C VAL A 226 -7.11 -4.83 -2.72
N LYS A 227 -7.10 -4.54 -4.01
CA LYS A 227 -6.27 -5.23 -5.00
C LYS A 227 -4.88 -4.63 -5.00
N ILE A 228 -3.88 -5.45 -4.74
CA ILE A 228 -2.47 -5.08 -4.81
C ILE A 228 -1.85 -5.86 -5.96
N ASP A 229 -1.24 -5.16 -6.90
CA ASP A 229 -0.54 -5.81 -8.00
C ASP A 229 0.63 -6.65 -7.47
N ARG A 230 0.88 -7.79 -8.11
CA ARG A 230 2.08 -8.58 -7.80
C ARG A 230 3.34 -7.79 -8.17
N PRO A 231 4.41 -7.90 -7.38
CA PRO A 231 5.69 -7.30 -7.71
C PRO A 231 6.22 -7.86 -9.03
N GLU A 232 6.58 -6.96 -9.95
CA GLU A 232 7.14 -7.33 -11.25
C GLU A 232 8.67 -7.32 -11.20
N LEU A 233 9.29 -8.47 -11.47
CA LEU A 233 10.74 -8.58 -11.64
C LEU A 233 11.12 -8.21 -13.07
N PHE A 234 12.02 -7.25 -13.23
CA PHE A 234 12.53 -6.85 -14.54
C PHE A 234 14.01 -6.47 -14.48
N TRP A 235 14.65 -6.37 -15.63
CA TRP A 235 16.04 -5.96 -15.75
C TRP A 235 16.14 -4.72 -16.61
N ALA A 236 16.99 -3.78 -16.21
CA ALA A 236 17.39 -2.66 -17.04
C ALA A 236 18.79 -2.96 -17.61
N CYS A 237 18.86 -3.14 -18.93
CA CYS A 237 20.09 -3.48 -19.66
C CYS A 237 20.62 -2.31 -20.45
N GLU A 238 21.93 -2.11 -20.40
CA GLU A 238 22.65 -1.22 -21.32
C GLU A 238 23.08 -2.00 -22.57
N GLY A 239 22.68 -1.52 -23.74
CA GLY A 239 23.16 -2.02 -25.04
C GLY A 239 22.18 -2.86 -25.84
N ASP A 240 22.68 -3.41 -26.94
CA ASP A 240 21.91 -4.15 -27.96
C ASP A 240 21.86 -5.65 -27.65
N MET A 241 21.26 -6.03 -26.51
CA MET A 241 20.89 -7.43 -26.34
C MET A 241 19.94 -7.81 -27.48
N THR A 242 20.27 -8.85 -28.23
CA THR A 242 19.43 -9.28 -29.35
C THR A 242 18.18 -9.99 -28.82
N GLN A 243 17.07 -9.87 -29.56
CA GLN A 243 15.81 -10.51 -29.19
C GLN A 243 15.93 -12.04 -29.09
N GLU A 244 16.84 -12.64 -29.86
CA GLU A 244 17.12 -14.07 -29.82
C GLU A 244 17.79 -14.51 -28.52
N GLU A 245 18.70 -13.71 -27.95
CA GLU A 245 19.35 -14.00 -26.66
C GLU A 245 18.36 -13.91 -25.50
N ALA A 246 17.49 -12.90 -25.51
CA ALA A 246 16.43 -12.75 -24.52
C ALA A 246 15.41 -13.92 -24.61
N PHE A 247 14.98 -14.27 -25.82
CA PHE A 247 14.00 -15.32 -26.03
C PHE A 247 14.53 -16.72 -25.67
N LYS A 248 15.81 -17.01 -25.97
CA LYS A 248 16.48 -18.26 -25.57
C LYS A 248 16.48 -18.48 -24.05
N GLN A 249 16.36 -17.42 -23.26
CA GLN A 249 16.33 -17.48 -21.80
C GLN A 249 14.90 -17.40 -21.22
N GLY A 250 13.86 -17.27 -22.05
CA GLY A 250 12.47 -17.12 -21.61
C GLY A 250 12.08 -15.69 -21.19
N TRP A 251 12.75 -14.68 -21.75
CA TRP A 251 12.53 -13.26 -21.44
C TRP A 251 11.86 -12.55 -22.61
N SER A 252 11.10 -11.51 -22.29
CA SER A 252 10.50 -10.60 -23.26
C SER A 252 10.95 -9.17 -23.00
N PHE A 253 11.07 -8.39 -24.08
CA PHE A 253 11.20 -6.95 -23.97
C PHE A 253 9.90 -6.37 -23.44
N VAL A 254 10.04 -5.41 -22.55
CA VAL A 254 8.92 -4.70 -21.93
C VAL A 254 9.14 -3.22 -22.10
N GLU A 255 8.08 -2.52 -22.47
CA GLU A 255 8.13 -1.07 -22.57
C GLU A 255 7.85 -0.41 -21.22
N PRO A 256 8.38 0.80 -20.95
CA PRO A 256 8.14 1.52 -19.69
C PRO A 256 6.65 1.64 -19.32
N HIS A 257 5.79 1.84 -20.33
CA HIS A 257 4.36 1.99 -20.14
C HIS A 257 3.65 0.67 -19.75
N GLN A 258 4.29 -0.48 -19.97
CA GLN A 258 3.78 -1.78 -19.53
C GLN A 258 4.16 -2.07 -18.07
N LEU A 259 5.28 -1.55 -17.60
CA LEU A 259 5.68 -1.61 -16.18
C LEU A 259 4.85 -0.63 -15.33
N LEU A 260 4.64 0.58 -15.83
CA LEU A 260 3.83 1.63 -15.23
C LEU A 260 2.65 1.99 -16.15
N PRO A 261 1.52 1.26 -16.06
CA PRO A 261 0.37 1.44 -16.94
C PRO A 261 -0.22 2.84 -16.85
N GLN A 262 -0.47 3.42 -18.01
CA GLN A 262 -1.14 4.71 -18.18
C GLN A 262 -2.66 4.49 -18.22
N PRO A 263 -3.48 5.43 -17.69
CA PRO A 263 -3.11 6.74 -17.12
C PRO A 263 -2.77 6.72 -15.62
N VAL A 264 -2.89 5.55 -14.96
CA VAL A 264 -2.81 5.40 -13.49
C VAL A 264 -1.46 5.89 -12.94
N TYR A 265 -0.37 5.58 -13.63
CA TYR A 265 0.99 5.98 -13.24
C TYR A 265 1.55 7.13 -14.11
N SER A 266 0.70 7.98 -14.69
CA SER A 266 1.12 9.12 -15.54
C SER A 266 2.02 10.15 -14.87
N HIS A 267 1.87 10.33 -13.56
CA HIS A 267 2.69 11.20 -12.72
C HIS A 267 4.03 10.59 -12.33
N VAL A 268 4.21 9.30 -12.61
CA VAL A 268 5.41 8.56 -12.28
C VAL A 268 6.16 8.26 -13.56
N SER A 269 7.47 8.52 -13.56
CA SER A 269 8.35 8.04 -14.60
C SER A 269 9.35 7.07 -14.00
N LEU A 270 9.77 6.08 -14.80
CA LEU A 270 10.94 5.27 -14.52
C LEU A 270 12.21 6.08 -14.81
N THR A 271 12.28 7.30 -14.27
CA THR A 271 13.49 8.11 -14.27
C THR A 271 14.30 7.80 -12.99
N PRO A 272 15.62 7.87 -13.08
CA PRO A 272 16.51 6.89 -12.46
C PRO A 272 16.70 6.99 -10.92
N PRO A 273 17.26 5.94 -10.26
CA PRO A 273 18.72 5.85 -10.12
C PRO A 273 19.27 4.69 -10.95
N PHE A 274 19.39 4.99 -12.23
CA PHE A 274 20.17 4.37 -13.29
C PHE A 274 21.29 5.38 -13.58
N PRO A 275 22.16 5.74 -12.62
CA PRO A 275 23.00 6.94 -12.70
C PRO A 275 24.24 6.71 -13.58
N ALA A 276 24.23 5.67 -14.42
CA ALA A 276 25.38 5.23 -15.19
C ALA A 276 25.03 4.81 -16.63
N PHE A 277 23.75 4.81 -17.01
CA PHE A 277 23.33 4.30 -18.31
C PHE A 277 22.83 5.45 -19.18
N ASN A 278 23.28 5.48 -20.44
CA ASN A 278 22.76 6.44 -21.40
C ASN A 278 21.25 6.15 -21.61
N PRO A 279 20.35 7.09 -21.28
CA PRO A 279 18.90 6.84 -21.28
C PRO A 279 18.35 6.43 -22.66
N HIS A 280 19.07 6.75 -23.74
CA HIS A 280 18.71 6.34 -25.10
C HIS A 280 19.01 4.88 -25.44
N TYR A 281 19.71 4.14 -24.57
CA TYR A 281 20.16 2.77 -24.81
C TYR A 281 19.74 1.77 -23.70
N ILE A 282 18.79 2.16 -22.85
CA ILE A 282 18.26 1.28 -21.82
C ILE A 282 17.11 0.45 -22.40
N ARG A 283 17.24 -0.87 -22.35
CA ARG A 283 16.16 -1.81 -22.66
C ARG A 283 15.69 -2.49 -21.38
N PHE A 284 14.38 -2.67 -21.24
CA PHE A 284 13.81 -3.42 -20.12
C PHE A 284 13.43 -4.83 -20.55
N LEU A 285 13.83 -5.80 -19.74
CA LEU A 285 13.53 -7.22 -19.94
C LEU A 285 12.75 -7.75 -18.75
N ARG A 286 11.73 -8.57 -19.02
CA ARG A 286 10.93 -9.23 -17.99
C ARG A 286 10.90 -10.73 -18.26
N PRO A 287 10.92 -11.58 -17.22
CA PRO A 287 10.57 -12.99 -17.39
C PRO A 287 9.16 -13.10 -17.99
N ASN A 288 8.92 -14.09 -18.85
CA ASN A 288 7.59 -14.27 -19.39
C ASN A 288 6.55 -14.53 -18.27
N PRO A 289 5.45 -13.76 -18.23
CA PRO A 289 4.49 -13.85 -17.14
C PRO A 289 3.80 -15.22 -17.15
N THR A 290 3.64 -15.80 -15.98
CA THR A 290 2.82 -17.00 -15.76
C THR A 290 1.37 -16.61 -15.48
N ALA A 291 0.45 -17.59 -15.54
CA ALA A 291 -0.96 -17.34 -15.20
C ALA A 291 -1.15 -16.91 -13.73
N GLU A 292 -0.22 -17.24 -12.83
CA GLU A 292 -0.26 -16.78 -11.44
C GLU A 292 0.13 -15.30 -11.31
N ASP A 293 1.04 -14.82 -12.16
CA ASP A 293 1.58 -13.44 -12.14
C ASP A 293 0.53 -12.38 -12.52
N THR A 294 -0.53 -12.77 -13.22
CA THR A 294 -1.61 -11.86 -13.64
C THR A 294 -2.70 -11.67 -12.60
N SER A 295 -2.74 -12.52 -11.56
CA SER A 295 -3.73 -12.41 -10.48
C SER A 295 -3.28 -11.41 -9.41
N PRO A 296 -4.10 -10.39 -9.05
CA PRO A 296 -3.73 -9.46 -7.99
C PRO A 296 -3.76 -10.15 -6.62
N LEU A 297 -2.94 -9.66 -5.70
CA LEU A 297 -3.01 -10.01 -4.29
C LEU A 297 -4.22 -9.29 -3.67
N LEU A 298 -5.05 -10.01 -2.93
CA LEU A 298 -6.24 -9.45 -2.28
C LEU A 298 -5.93 -9.19 -0.80
N LEU A 299 -6.01 -7.92 -0.40
CA LEU A 299 -5.90 -7.50 0.98
C LEU A 299 -7.28 -7.06 1.49
N ARG A 300 -7.82 -7.79 2.46
CA ARG A 300 -9.06 -7.41 3.13
C ARG A 300 -8.78 -6.41 4.23
N LEU A 301 -9.29 -5.21 4.08
CA LEU A 301 -9.13 -4.13 5.05
C LEU A 301 -10.45 -3.85 5.77
N PRO A 302 -10.42 -3.70 7.11
CA PRO A 302 -11.61 -3.31 7.85
C PRO A 302 -12.03 -1.89 7.46
N ARG A 303 -13.33 -1.68 7.35
CA ARG A 303 -13.96 -0.40 7.04
C ARG A 303 -14.83 0.03 8.23
N GLY A 304 -14.80 1.33 8.53
CA GLY A 304 -15.67 1.88 9.57
C GLY A 304 -17.15 1.89 9.14
N ASP A 305 -18.05 2.07 10.10
CA ASP A 305 -19.48 2.30 9.84
C ASP A 305 -19.85 3.71 10.30
N ALA A 306 -20.23 4.59 9.36
CA ALA A 306 -20.60 5.96 9.69
C ALA A 306 -21.93 6.01 10.45
N SER A 307 -22.77 4.98 10.32
CA SER A 307 -24.07 4.89 10.96
C SER A 307 -24.00 4.72 12.48
N LEU A 308 -22.84 4.27 13.00
CA LEU A 308 -22.57 4.21 14.44
C LEU A 308 -22.24 5.59 15.05
N GLY A 309 -21.90 6.58 14.22
CA GLY A 309 -21.52 7.93 14.67
C GLY A 309 -22.56 8.59 15.59
N PRO A 310 -23.83 8.74 15.15
CA PRO A 310 -24.89 9.32 15.98
C PRO A 310 -25.13 8.55 17.29
N ILE A 311 -25.05 7.22 17.26
CA ILE A 311 -25.24 6.36 18.44
C ILE A 311 -24.11 6.59 19.44
N LEU A 312 -22.86 6.59 18.98
CA LEU A 312 -21.70 6.86 19.83
C LEU A 312 -21.75 8.27 20.41
N GLN A 313 -22.18 9.27 19.63
CA GLN A 313 -22.37 10.63 20.11
C GLN A 313 -23.43 10.68 21.22
N ALA A 314 -24.61 10.08 21.01
CA ALA A 314 -25.68 10.04 21.99
C ALA A 314 -25.24 9.34 23.30
N LEU A 315 -24.54 8.21 23.19
CA LEU A 315 -23.98 7.49 24.33
C LEU A 315 -22.95 8.35 25.08
N THR A 316 -22.06 9.01 24.35
CA THR A 316 -21.04 9.90 24.94
C THR A 316 -21.71 11.06 25.68
N PHE A 317 -22.72 11.70 25.10
CA PHE A 317 -23.49 12.76 25.76
C PHE A 317 -24.22 12.26 27.01
N ALA A 318 -24.82 11.07 26.95
CA ALA A 318 -25.50 10.48 28.11
C ALA A 318 -24.53 10.20 29.26
N ILE A 319 -23.35 9.63 28.97
CA ILE A 319 -22.31 9.35 29.97
C ILE A 319 -21.78 10.64 30.58
N VAL A 320 -21.46 11.64 29.74
CA VAL A 320 -20.96 12.94 30.21
C VAL A 320 -22.02 13.65 31.05
N GLY A 321 -23.30 13.58 30.65
CA GLY A 321 -24.42 14.13 31.40
C GLY A 321 -24.58 13.46 32.78
N LEU A 322 -24.52 12.13 32.83
CA LEU A 322 -24.55 11.35 34.08
C LEU A 322 -23.38 11.69 34.99
N ALA A 323 -22.16 11.73 34.45
CA ALA A 323 -20.96 12.10 35.20
C ALA A 323 -21.09 13.52 35.78
N SER A 324 -21.58 14.47 34.98
CA SER A 324 -21.83 15.85 35.41
C SER A 324 -22.86 15.92 36.53
N LEU A 325 -23.96 15.15 36.43
CA LEU A 325 -24.99 15.05 37.46
C LEU A 325 -24.41 14.51 38.78
N ILE A 326 -23.58 13.45 38.70
CA ILE A 326 -22.93 12.86 39.87
C ILE A 326 -22.02 13.87 40.55
N VAL A 327 -21.22 14.62 39.79
CA VAL A 327 -20.36 15.69 40.32
C VAL A 327 -21.18 16.77 41.03
N VAL A 328 -22.29 17.22 40.44
CA VAL A 328 -23.17 18.22 41.05
C VAL A 328 -23.80 17.70 42.35
N LEU A 329 -24.25 16.44 42.36
CA LEU A 329 -24.81 15.81 43.56
C LEU A 329 -23.77 15.66 44.67
N GLN A 330 -22.54 15.27 44.34
CA GLN A 330 -21.44 15.17 45.30
C GLN A 330 -21.08 16.56 45.85
N ALA A 331 -20.94 17.57 44.99
CA ALA A 331 -20.67 18.94 45.42
C ALA A 331 -21.76 19.46 46.36
N ARG A 332 -23.05 19.20 46.05
CA ARG A 332 -24.16 19.57 46.94
C ARG A 332 -24.10 18.88 48.29
N ARG A 333 -23.73 17.59 48.34
CA ARG A 333 -23.56 16.85 49.60
C ARG A 333 -22.43 17.43 50.45
N VAL A 334 -21.29 17.73 49.83
CA VAL A 334 -20.14 18.36 50.50
C VAL A 334 -20.52 19.74 51.05
N VAL A 335 -21.16 20.59 50.23
CA VAL A 335 -21.62 21.93 50.68
C VAL A 335 -22.63 21.82 51.82
N ALA A 336 -23.56 20.85 51.76
CA ALA A 336 -24.52 20.62 52.84
C ALA A 336 -23.85 20.14 54.14
N GLN A 337 -22.82 19.29 54.06
CA GLN A 337 -22.02 18.88 55.21
C GLN A 337 -21.26 20.06 55.82
N VAL A 338 -20.58 20.87 55.00
CA VAL A 338 -19.87 22.07 55.45
C VAL A 338 -20.83 23.01 56.19
N ARG A 339 -22.00 23.31 55.61
CA ARG A 339 -23.03 24.16 56.27
C ARG A 339 -23.53 23.59 57.60
N ARG A 340 -23.66 22.26 57.73
CA ARG A 340 -24.06 21.63 59.02
C ARG A 340 -22.97 21.78 60.07
N VAL A 341 -21.71 21.58 59.70
CA VAL A 341 -20.55 21.75 60.59
C VAL A 341 -20.41 23.20 61.02
N GLU A 342 -20.56 24.16 60.10
CA GLU A 342 -20.52 25.59 60.41
C GLU A 342 -21.61 26.00 61.40
N ARG A 343 -22.86 25.55 61.19
CA ARG A 343 -23.97 25.84 62.13
C ARG A 343 -23.76 25.25 63.52
N GLY A 344 -23.24 24.03 63.63
CA GLY A 344 -22.94 23.42 64.92
C GLY A 344 -21.82 24.16 65.67
N ARG A 345 -20.90 24.79 64.94
CA ARG A 345 -19.78 25.56 65.51
C ARG A 345 -20.19 26.96 65.96
N THR A 346 -21.22 27.54 65.35
CA THR A 346 -21.79 28.82 65.80
C THR A 346 -22.65 28.64 67.05
N SER A 347 -23.42 27.56 67.16
CA SER A 347 -24.23 27.31 68.36
C SER A 347 -23.37 27.02 69.60
N SER A 348 -22.21 26.35 69.44
CA SER A 348 -21.30 26.10 70.57
C SER A 348 -20.50 27.32 71.02
N LYS A 349 -20.63 28.47 70.35
CA LYS A 349 -19.98 29.74 70.75
C LYS A 349 -20.93 30.67 71.49
N GLU A 350 -22.23 30.38 71.48
CA GLU A 350 -23.26 31.18 72.15
C GLU A 350 -23.69 30.60 73.51
N GLU A 351 -23.24 29.38 73.85
CA GLU A 351 -23.26 28.82 75.22
C GLU A 351 -21.97 29.16 75.98
#